data_AF-A0A961Z1V2-F1
#
_entry.id   AF-A0A961Z1V2-F1
#
_cell.length_a   1.000
_cell.length_b   1.000
_cell.length_c   1.000
_cell.angle_alpha   90.00
_cell.angle_beta   90.00
_cell.angle_gamma   90.00
#
_symmetry.space_group_name_H-M   'P 1'
#
loop_
_entity.id
_entity.type
_entity.pdbx_description
1 polymer ?
#
loop_
_entity_poly.entity_id
_entity_poly.type
_entity_poly.pdbx_seq_one_letter_code
_entity_poly.pdbx_strand_id
1 'polypeptide(L)' 'MYRLTDNELAMLELLIDTPRSCIPPMHLNYAKSLSRRGLATYSPDGRWYVTAAGVRETNRCLH' A
#
# COMPACT_ATOMS: atom_id res chain seq x y z
N MET A 1 -10.74 15.16 -0.73
CA MET A 1 -9.81 14.25 -1.42
C MET A 1 -8.47 14.36 -0.69
N TYR A 2 -8.13 13.39 0.17
CA TYR A 2 -6.91 13.49 0.99
C TYR A 2 -5.71 13.07 0.17
N ARG A 3 -4.82 14.01 -0.13
CA ARG A 3 -3.56 13.73 -0.83
C ARG A 3 -2.73 12.74 0.00
N LEU A 4 -2.12 11.75 -0.66
CA LEU A 4 -1.12 10.91 -0.03
C LEU A 4 0.17 11.71 0.17
N THR A 5 0.86 11.43 1.28
CA THR A 5 2.25 11.91 1.45
C THR A 5 3.18 11.14 0.51
N ASP A 6 4.35 11.70 0.21
CA ASP A 6 5.35 11.03 -0.63
C ASP A 6 5.77 9.66 -0.03
N ASN A 7 5.83 9.55 1.30
CA ASN A 7 6.11 8.29 1.98
C ASN A 7 4.98 7.26 1.85
N GLU A 8 3.72 7.69 1.86
CA GLU A 8 2.59 6.79 1.61
C GLU A 8 2.55 6.35 0.13
N LEU A 9 2.87 7.24 -0.81
CA LEU A 9 3.00 6.90 -2.23
C LEU A 9 4.13 5.88 -2.46
N ALA A 10 5.32 6.14 -1.91
CA ALA A 10 6.45 5.22 -2.01
C ALA A 10 6.15 3.85 -1.38
N MET A 11 5.42 3.83 -0.25
CA MET A 11 4.94 2.58 0.35
C MET A 11 3.96 1.84 -0.58
N LEU A 12 3.04 2.57 -1.19
CA LEU A 12 2.05 2.00 -2.10
C LEU A 12 2.72 1.38 -3.34
N GLU A 13 3.66 2.09 -3.96
CA GLU A 13 4.47 1.58 -5.07
C GLU A 13 5.25 0.31 -4.70
N LEU A 14 5.89 0.34 -3.52
CA LEU A 14 6.66 -0.80 -3.01
C LEU A 14 5.80 -2.05 -2.76
N LEU A 15 4.52 -1.88 -2.43
CA LEU A 15 3.57 -2.98 -2.26
C LEU A 15 2.93 -3.42 -3.59
N ILE A 16 2.86 -2.55 -4.61
CA ILE A 16 2.38 -2.91 -5.94
C ILE A 16 3.32 -3.92 -6.60
N ASP A 17 4.62 -3.67 -6.53
CA ASP A 17 5.61 -4.50 -7.22
C ASP A 17 5.65 -5.92 -6.64
N THR A 18 5.51 -6.07 -5.32
CA THR A 18 5.51 -7.38 -4.68
C THR A 18 4.79 -7.33 -3.32
N PRO A 19 3.81 -8.21 -3.07
CA PRO A 19 3.20 -8.34 -1.74
C PRO A 19 4.24 -8.65 -0.67
N ARG A 20 4.25 -7.87 0.42
CA ARG A 20 5.32 -7.96 1.44
C ARG A 20 4.80 -8.48 2.76
N SER A 21 5.47 -9.51 3.29
CA SER A 21 5.27 -9.97 4.67
C SER A 21 5.99 -9.10 5.69
N CYS A 22 7.20 -8.64 5.34
CA CYS A 22 8.05 -7.85 6.23
C CYS A 22 8.09 -6.39 5.77
N ILE A 23 7.38 -5.53 6.50
CA ILE A 23 7.55 -4.07 6.43
C ILE A 23 8.33 -3.65 7.68
N PRO A 24 9.48 -2.97 7.55
CA PRO A 24 10.22 -2.50 8.72
C PRO A 24 9.32 -1.67 9.64
N PRO A 25 9.46 -1.75 10.98
CA PRO A 25 8.55 -1.09 11.92
C PRO A 25 8.34 0.41 11.67
N MET A 26 9.39 1.11 11.22
CA MET A 26 9.34 2.53 10.86
C MET A 26 8.36 2.81 9.71
N HIS A 27 8.17 1.85 8.81
CA HIS A 27 7.33 1.96 7.63
C HIS A 27 5.91 1.39 7.82
N LEU A 28 5.69 0.62 8.88
CA LEU A 28 4.41 -0.02 9.17
C LEU A 28 3.26 0.98 9.33
N ASN A 29 3.56 2.18 9.84
CA ASN A 29 2.57 3.25 9.99
C ASN A 29 2.00 3.70 8.64
N TYR A 30 2.80 3.71 7.58
CA TYR A 30 2.34 4.05 6.23
C TYR A 30 1.44 2.96 5.66
N ALA A 31 1.83 1.68 5.80
CA ALA A 31 0.99 0.56 5.36
C ALA A 31 -0.38 0.53 6.09
N LYS A 32 -0.38 0.77 7.41
CA LYS A 32 -1.62 0.92 8.18
C LYS A 32 -2.43 2.15 7.78
N SER A 33 -1.78 3.26 7.42
CA SER A 33 -2.47 4.45 6.90
C SER A 33 -3.17 4.15 5.57
N LEU A 34 -2.45 3.55 4.62
CA LEU A 34 -2.99 3.09 3.34
C LEU A 34 -4.15 2.10 3.54
N SER A 35 -4.04 1.22 4.54
CA SER A 35 -5.12 0.29 4.88
C SER A 35 -6.38 0.97 5.37
N ARG A 36 -6.26 1.95 6.25
CA ARG A 36 -7.40 2.78 6.71
C ARG A 36 -8.04 3.56 5.57
N ARG A 37 -7.28 3.87 4.52
CA ARG A 37 -7.76 4.52 3.29
C ARG A 37 -8.32 3.53 2.26
N GLY A 38 -8.25 2.23 2.51
CA GLY A 38 -8.69 1.18 1.59
C GLY A 38 -7.77 0.98 0.38
N LEU A 39 -6.53 1.49 0.42
CA LEU A 39 -5.55 1.38 -0.67
C LEU A 39 -4.63 0.17 -0.54
N ALA A 40 -4.51 -0.38 0.68
CA ALA A 40 -3.77 -1.60 0.95
C ALA A 40 -4.56 -2.48 1.95
N THR A 41 -4.22 -3.75 2.04
CA THR A 41 -4.82 -4.67 3.02
C THR A 41 -3.78 -5.64 3.55
N TYR A 42 -3.88 -5.97 4.83
CA TYR A 42 -3.09 -7.04 5.42
C TYR A 42 -3.91 -8.32 5.37
N SER A 43 -3.42 -9.29 4.62
CA SER A 43 -4.10 -10.56 4.40
C SER A 43 -3.73 -11.59 5.47
N PRO A 44 -4.61 -12.58 5.75
CA PRO A 44 -4.35 -13.63 6.74
C PRO A 44 -3.10 -14.49 6.48
N ASP A 45 -2.60 -14.52 5.24
CA ASP A 45 -1.31 -15.15 4.86
C ASP A 45 -0.08 -14.38 5.38
N GLY A 46 -0.31 -13.27 6.08
CA GLY A 46 0.73 -12.46 6.68
C GLY A 46 1.42 -11.49 5.73
N ARG A 47 0.77 -11.15 4.61
CA ARG A 47 1.33 -10.22 3.60
C ARG A 47 0.44 -9.00 3.39
N TRP A 48 1.09 -7.90 3.06
CA TRP A 48 0.45 -6.67 2.60
C TRP A 48 0.22 -6.73 1.09
N TYR A 49 -1.03 -6.49 0.69
CA TYR A 49 -1.46 -6.41 -0.69
C TYR A 49 -2.01 -5.02 -1.00
N VAL A 50 -1.84 -4.58 -2.24
CA VAL A 50 -2.47 -3.35 -2.74
C VAL A 50 -3.86 -3.68 -3.24
N THR A 51 -4.84 -2.83 -2.93
CA THR A 51 -6.21 -3.00 -3.42
C THR A 51 -6.36 -2.39 -4.82
N ALA A 52 -7.45 -2.69 -5.51
CA ALA A 52 -7.76 -2.04 -6.78
C ALA A 52 -7.81 -0.51 -6.68
N ALA A 53 -8.23 0.04 -5.53
CA ALA A 53 -8.20 1.49 -5.29
C ALA A 53 -6.77 2.02 -5.18
N GLY A 54 -5.87 1.29 -4.50
CA GLY A 54 -4.45 1.64 -4.42
C GLY A 54 -3.75 1.64 -5.77
N VAL A 55 -4.03 0.64 -6.60
CA VAL A 55 -3.48 0.56 -7.97
C VAL A 55 -3.87 1.80 -8.79
N ARG A 56 -5.15 2.19 -8.75
CA ARG A 56 -5.65 3.39 -9.45
C ARG A 56 -4.95 4.67 -8.99
N GLU A 57 -4.65 4.77 -7.69
CA GLU A 57 -3.97 5.94 -7.13
C GLU A 57 -2.53 6.09 -7.64
N THR A 58 -1.86 4.99 -7.97
CA THR A 58 -0.51 5.02 -8.56
C THR A 58 -0.49 5.27 -10.07
N ASN A 59 -1.66 5.44 -10.71
CA ASN A 59 -1.80 5.51 -12.18
C ASN A 59 -1.17 4.34 -12.96
N ARG A 60 -0.75 3.26 -12.28
CA ARG A 60 -0.38 2.01 -12.94
C ARG A 60 -1.65 1.25 -13.25
N CYS A 61 -2.07 1.24 -14.52
CA CYS A 61 -3.03 0.25 -14.98
C CYS A 61 -2.37 -1.13 -14.85
N LEU A 62 -2.95 -2.03 -14.05
CA LEU A 62 -2.62 -3.46 -14.12
C LEU A 62 -2.98 -3.94 -15.54
N HIS A 63 -1.97 -4.22 -16.34
CA HIS A 63 -2.10 -4.76 -17.69
C HIS A 63 -2.09 -6.29 -17.66
#